data_AF-A0A951IWP1-F1
#
_entry.id   AF-A0A951IWP1-F1
#
_cell.length_a   1.000
_cell.length_b   1.000
_cell.length_c   1.000
_cell.angle_alpha   90.00
_cell.angle_beta   90.00
_cell.angle_gamma   90.00
#
_symmetry.space_group_name_H-M   'P 1'
#
loop_
_entity.id
_entity.type
_entity.pdbx_description
1 polymer ?
#
loop_
_entity_poly.entity_id
_entity_poly.type
_entity_poly.pdbx_seq_one_letter_code
_entity_poly.pdbx_strand_id
1 'polypeptide(L)'
;MEELQKAAFSFEQFKVSQFSYNENNDNGSGLKIGLEPRGTYNSKTGEFILNLNFISHNEDNLGNFIFQLNSIAVFKFESNIDYSNIPSFFYKNAIAIMFPYLRAFISTLTLQANTKLLKLGLMNLSGLEEPLKENVTVI
;
A
#
# COMPACT_ATOMS: atom_id res chain seq x y z
N MET A 1 11.68 19.29 30.61
CA MET A 1 11.92 18.08 29.79
C MET A 1 10.66 17.90 28.98
N GLU A 2 10.69 18.15 27.68
CA GLU A 2 9.58 17.82 26.80
C GLU A 2 9.38 16.30 26.86
N GLU A 3 8.21 15.87 27.32
CA GLU A 3 7.81 14.47 27.18
C GLU A 3 7.80 14.15 25.69
N LEU A 4 8.67 13.24 25.25
CA LEU A 4 8.54 12.58 23.96
C LEU A 4 7.15 11.96 23.92
N GLN A 5 6.21 12.58 23.19
CA GLN A 5 4.95 11.96 22.85
C GLN A 5 5.27 10.67 22.10
N LYS A 6 5.01 9.53 22.74
CA LYS A 6 5.13 8.22 22.10
C LYS A 6 4.21 8.16 20.88
N ALA A 7 4.71 7.57 19.80
CA ALA A 7 3.92 7.39 18.59
C ALA A 7 2.72 6.48 18.90
N ALA A 8 1.52 6.88 18.47
CA ALA A 8 0.29 6.13 18.74
C ALA A 8 0.29 4.70 18.14
N PHE A 9 1.16 4.44 17.16
CA PHE A 9 1.34 3.14 16.51
C PHE A 9 2.78 3.01 15.98
N SER A 10 3.22 1.76 15.82
CA SER A 10 4.47 1.39 15.17
C SER A 10 4.22 0.67 13.85
N PHE A 11 5.18 0.82 12.93
CA PHE A 11 5.24 0.02 11.71
C PHE A 11 6.21 -1.15 11.95
N GLU A 12 5.69 -2.37 11.93
CA GLU A 12 6.44 -3.58 12.31
C GLU A 12 7.05 -4.28 11.11
N GLN A 13 6.29 -4.37 10.01
CA GLN A 13 6.72 -5.17 8.86
C GLN A 13 6.09 -4.69 7.56
N PHE A 14 6.84 -4.84 6.47
CA PHE A 14 6.32 -4.81 5.10
C PHE A 14 6.74 -6.08 4.35
N LYS A 15 5.84 -6.60 3.53
CA LYS A 15 6.13 -7.71 2.61
C LYS A 15 5.32 -7.58 1.33
N VAL A 16 5.90 -8.10 0.25
CA VAL A 16 5.17 -8.39 -0.99
C VAL A 16 4.74 -9.85 -0.91
N SER A 17 3.44 -10.11 -0.90
CA SER A 17 2.91 -11.48 -0.78
C SER A 17 2.83 -12.16 -2.14
N GLN A 18 2.48 -11.42 -3.19
CA GLN A 18 2.34 -11.92 -4.54
C GLN A 18 2.54 -10.80 -5.53
N PHE A 19 3.23 -11.07 -6.64
CA PHE A 19 3.32 -10.14 -7.75
C PHE A 19 3.29 -10.88 -9.07
N SER A 20 2.89 -10.17 -10.12
CA SER A 20 2.97 -10.60 -11.50
C SER A 20 3.42 -9.40 -12.33
N TYR A 21 4.43 -9.64 -13.17
CA TYR A 21 4.96 -8.63 -14.08
C TYR A 21 5.03 -9.22 -15.47
N ASN A 22 4.37 -8.57 -16.42
CA ASN A 22 4.40 -8.91 -17.82
C ASN A 22 5.07 -7.76 -18.57
N GLU A 23 6.24 -8.01 -19.13
CA GLU A 23 6.85 -7.07 -20.07
C GLU A 23 6.00 -7.06 -21.34
N ASN A 24 5.06 -6.12 -21.39
CA ASN A 24 4.31 -5.84 -22.60
C ASN A 24 5.14 -4.88 -23.46
N ASN A 25 5.25 -5.14 -24.76
CA ASN A 25 5.99 -4.32 -25.74
C ASN A 25 5.27 -2.99 -26.00
N ASP A 26 5.08 -2.21 -24.95
CA ASP A 26 4.24 -1.04 -24.99
C ASP A 26 5.07 0.18 -25.40
N ASN A 27 4.78 0.66 -26.62
CA ASN A 27 5.52 1.69 -27.32
C ASN A 27 5.32 3.12 -26.77
N GLY A 28 5.00 3.25 -25.48
CA GLY A 28 4.96 4.54 -24.78
C GLY A 28 3.60 5.18 -24.58
N SER A 29 2.49 4.42 -24.61
CA SER A 29 1.19 4.90 -24.11
C SER A 29 1.24 5.09 -22.58
N GLY A 30 0.34 5.92 -22.06
CA GLY A 30 0.26 6.23 -20.64
C GLY A 30 -0.02 4.98 -19.79
N LEU A 31 0.62 4.90 -18.62
CA LEU A 31 0.35 3.83 -17.66
C LEU A 31 -0.73 4.31 -16.67
N LYS A 32 -1.89 3.66 -16.64
CA LYS A 32 -2.89 3.88 -15.60
C LYS A 32 -2.56 3.05 -14.38
N ILE A 33 -2.68 3.66 -13.21
CA ILE A 33 -2.32 3.07 -11.92
C ILE A 33 -3.56 3.03 -11.03
N GLY A 34 -3.90 1.84 -10.57
CA GLY A 34 -4.92 1.57 -9.56
C GLY A 34 -4.27 1.16 -8.24
N LEU A 35 -4.83 1.65 -7.14
CA LEU A 35 -4.46 1.30 -5.78
C LEU A 35 -5.75 0.93 -5.03
N GLU A 36 -5.82 -0.31 -4.54
CA GLU A 36 -6.97 -0.82 -3.80
C GLU A 36 -6.53 -1.18 -2.38
N PRO A 37 -6.77 -0.30 -1.39
CA PRO A 37 -6.41 -0.56 -0.01
C PRO A 37 -7.49 -1.39 0.69
N ARG A 38 -7.08 -2.33 1.54
CA ARG A 38 -7.96 -3.13 2.41
C ARG A 38 -7.32 -3.28 3.78
N GLY A 39 -8.13 -3.21 4.83
CA GLY A 39 -7.66 -3.32 6.21
C GLY A 39 -8.12 -4.61 6.87
N THR A 40 -7.30 -5.14 7.76
CA THR A 40 -7.73 -6.14 8.74
C THR A 40 -7.25 -5.73 10.10
N TYR A 41 -8.16 -5.52 11.04
CA TYR A 41 -7.82 -5.14 12.41
C TYR A 41 -8.07 -6.30 13.36
N ASN A 42 -7.07 -6.68 14.15
CA ASN A 42 -7.18 -7.69 15.18
C ASN A 42 -7.32 -7.00 16.55
N SER A 43 -8.54 -7.00 17.09
CA SER A 43 -8.84 -6.34 18.37
C SER A 43 -8.17 -7.03 19.57
N LYS A 44 -7.77 -8.31 19.43
CA LYS A 44 -7.10 -9.08 20.50
C LYS A 44 -5.61 -8.78 20.59
N THR A 45 -4.95 -8.48 19.47
CA THR A 45 -3.51 -8.20 19.45
C THR A 45 -3.17 -6.71 19.27
N GLY A 46 -4.15 -5.88 18.91
CA GLY A 46 -3.92 -4.47 18.58
C GLY A 46 -3.17 -4.28 17.26
N GLU A 47 -3.19 -5.29 16.39
CA GLU A 47 -2.49 -5.27 15.10
C GLU A 47 -3.43 -4.85 13.98
N PHE A 48 -2.95 -3.97 13.12
CA PHE A 48 -3.62 -3.57 11.89
C PHE A 48 -2.80 -4.02 10.69
N ILE A 49 -3.40 -4.85 9.86
CA ILE A 49 -2.82 -5.37 8.63
C ILE A 49 -3.40 -4.58 7.46
N LEU A 50 -2.56 -3.76 6.83
CA LEU A 50 -2.88 -3.04 5.61
C LEU A 50 -2.47 -3.90 4.42
N ASN A 51 -3.44 -4.29 3.59
CA ASN A 51 -3.22 -4.90 2.30
C ASN A 51 -3.42 -3.84 1.22
N LEU A 52 -2.44 -3.66 0.34
CA LEU A 52 -2.54 -2.74 -0.78
C LEU A 52 -2.29 -3.51 -2.07
N ASN A 53 -3.34 -3.62 -2.88
CA ASN A 53 -3.25 -4.18 -4.22
C ASN A 53 -2.93 -3.03 -5.19
N PHE A 54 -1.77 -3.14 -5.84
CA PHE A 54 -1.32 -2.25 -6.89
C PHE A 54 -1.57 -2.92 -8.22
N ILE A 55 -2.22 -2.23 -9.14
CA ILE A 55 -2.44 -2.71 -10.49
C ILE A 55 -2.08 -1.61 -11.48
N SER A 56 -1.34 -1.96 -12.53
CA SER A 56 -1.09 -1.08 -13.65
C SER A 56 -1.54 -1.70 -14.96
N HIS A 57 -2.17 -0.88 -15.79
CA HIS A 57 -2.68 -1.26 -17.11
C HIS A 57 -2.26 -0.23 -18.15
N ASN A 58 -2.19 -0.68 -19.40
CA ASN A 58 -2.12 0.21 -20.55
C ASN A 58 -3.49 0.90 -20.74
N GLU A 59 -3.47 2.18 -21.11
CA GLU A 59 -4.68 2.93 -21.48
C GLU A 59 -5.50 2.26 -22.58
N ASP A 60 -4.84 1.61 -23.54
CA ASP A 60 -5.49 1.02 -24.72
C ASP A 60 -5.97 -0.42 -24.52
N ASN A 61 -5.57 -1.09 -23.43
CA ASN A 61 -5.95 -2.49 -23.17
C ASN A 61 -6.12 -2.79 -21.67
N LEU A 62 -7.32 -2.52 -21.15
CA LEU A 62 -7.72 -2.77 -19.77
C LEU A 62 -7.68 -4.26 -19.37
N GLY A 63 -7.68 -5.19 -20.32
CA GLY A 63 -7.71 -6.63 -20.07
C GLY A 63 -6.35 -7.24 -19.67
N ASN A 64 -5.24 -6.56 -19.97
CA ASN A 64 -3.90 -7.05 -19.66
C ASN A 64 -3.20 -6.12 -18.68
N PHE A 65 -3.06 -6.56 -17.42
CA PHE A 65 -2.24 -5.85 -16.45
C PHE A 65 -0.76 -6.01 -16.80
N ILE A 66 -0.03 -4.90 -16.77
CA ILE A 66 1.43 -4.88 -16.95
C ILE A 66 2.09 -5.29 -15.64
N PHE A 67 1.57 -4.77 -14.53
CA PHE A 67 2.10 -5.03 -13.21
C PHE A 67 0.95 -5.18 -12.23
N GLN A 68 0.90 -6.30 -11.52
CA GLN A 68 -0.02 -6.49 -10.41
C GLN A 68 0.77 -6.95 -9.18
N LEU A 69 0.47 -6.36 -8.04
CA LEU A 69 1.22 -6.59 -6.82
C LEU A 69 0.34 -6.46 -5.59
N ASN A 70 0.28 -7.53 -4.80
CA ASN A 70 -0.28 -7.54 -3.47
C ASN A 70 0.83 -7.31 -2.45
N SER A 71 0.68 -6.24 -1.69
CA SER A 71 1.61 -5.85 -0.64
C SER A 71 0.91 -5.77 0.70
N ILE A 72 1.64 -6.08 1.77
CA ILE A 72 1.12 -6.20 3.13
C ILE A 72 2.02 -5.41 4.06
N ALA A 73 1.44 -4.50 4.83
CA ALA A 73 2.09 -3.78 5.91
C ALA A 73 1.40 -4.12 7.24
N VAL A 74 2.18 -4.37 8.28
CA VAL A 74 1.70 -4.65 9.63
C VAL A 74 2.03 -3.46 10.52
N PHE A 75 1.00 -2.91 11.14
CA PHE A 75 1.09 -1.86 12.13
C PHE A 75 0.61 -2.38 13.48
N LYS A 76 1.17 -1.86 14.56
CA LYS A 76 0.79 -2.23 15.92
C LYS A 76 0.51 -0.99 16.74
N PHE A 77 -0.63 -0.95 17.41
CA PHE A 77 -0.94 0.12 18.36
C PHE A 77 -0.27 -0.17 19.70
N GLU A 78 0.16 0.87 20.43
CA GLU A 78 0.80 0.68 21.76
C GLU A 78 -0.16 0.04 22.77
N SER A 79 -1.45 0.33 22.62
CA SER A 79 -2.54 -0.20 23.43
C SER A 79 -3.54 -0.90 22.53
N ASN A 80 -4.12 -2.01 22.97
CA ASN A 80 -5.31 -2.55 22.32
C ASN A 80 -6.43 -1.52 22.42
N ILE A 81 -6.65 -0.80 21.33
CA ILE A 81 -7.75 0.16 21.20
C ILE A 81 -8.92 -0.53 20.50
N ASP A 82 -10.15 -0.14 20.84
CA ASP A 82 -11.29 -0.56 20.03
C ASP A 82 -11.17 -0.01 18.61
N TYR A 83 -11.69 -0.74 17.64
CA TYR A 83 -11.71 -0.32 16.23
C TYR A 83 -12.30 1.10 16.05
N SER A 84 -13.36 1.41 16.79
CA SER A 84 -14.02 2.74 16.78
C SER A 84 -13.12 3.87 17.26
N ASN A 85 -12.05 3.55 17.99
CA ASN A 85 -11.10 4.52 18.54
C ASN A 85 -9.85 4.66 17.64
N ILE A 86 -9.76 3.94 16.51
CA ILE A 86 -8.66 4.12 15.56
C ILE A 86 -8.76 5.53 14.97
N PRO A 87 -7.75 6.39 15.15
CA PRO A 87 -7.81 7.76 14.65
C PRO A 87 -7.89 7.81 13.13
N SER A 88 -8.67 8.75 12.58
CA SER A 88 -8.79 8.91 11.11
C SER A 88 -7.45 9.11 10.41
N PHE A 89 -6.53 9.84 11.05
CA PHE A 89 -5.18 10.08 10.53
C PHE A 89 -4.36 8.80 10.35
N PHE A 90 -4.67 7.72 11.09
CA PHE A 90 -3.95 6.45 11.00
C PHE A 90 -4.00 5.91 9.58
N TYR A 91 -5.19 5.87 8.97
CA TYR A 91 -5.40 5.31 7.63
C TYR A 91 -4.56 6.03 6.57
N LYS A 92 -4.58 7.37 6.57
CA LYS A 92 -3.76 8.18 5.67
C LYS A 92 -2.27 7.96 5.90
N ASN A 93 -1.84 7.95 7.16
CA ASN A 93 -0.43 7.78 7.52
C ASN A 93 0.08 6.37 7.22
N ALA A 94 -0.72 5.33 7.46
CA ALA A 94 -0.36 3.94 7.18
C ALA A 94 -0.08 3.73 5.68
N ILE A 95 -0.95 4.26 4.81
CA ILE A 95 -0.74 4.23 3.36
C ILE A 95 0.52 5.04 2.97
N ALA A 96 0.70 6.22 3.54
CA ALA A 96 1.86 7.07 3.27
C ALA A 96 3.18 6.43 3.71
N ILE A 97 3.20 5.68 4.82
CA ILE A 97 4.37 4.93 5.31
C ILE A 97 4.66 3.73 4.41
N MET A 98 3.62 3.03 3.95
CA MET A 98 3.75 1.83 3.12
C MET A 98 4.18 2.15 1.68
N PHE A 99 3.72 3.27 1.12
CA PHE A 99 3.91 3.60 -0.29
C PHE A 99 5.39 3.69 -0.75
N PRO A 100 6.34 4.27 0.02
CA PRO A 100 7.77 4.25 -0.32
C PRO A 100 8.33 2.84 -0.53
N TYR A 101 7.92 1.86 0.28
CA TYR A 101 8.37 0.47 0.15
C TYR A 101 7.81 -0.17 -1.13
N LEU A 102 6.52 0.03 -1.40
CA LEU A 102 5.89 -0.40 -2.64
C LEU A 102 6.60 0.18 -3.87
N ARG A 103 6.83 1.50 -3.86
CA ARG A 103 7.53 2.24 -4.92
C ARG A 103 8.95 1.73 -5.16
N ALA A 104 9.69 1.49 -4.08
CA ALA A 104 11.04 0.95 -4.15
C ALA A 104 11.04 -0.45 -4.78
N PHE A 105 10.14 -1.34 -4.33
CA PHE A 105 10.03 -2.69 -4.86
C PHE A 105 9.78 -2.69 -6.37
N ILE A 106 8.82 -1.92 -6.85
CA ILE A 106 8.48 -1.84 -8.29
C ILE A 106 9.66 -1.31 -9.12
N SER A 107 10.34 -0.27 -8.61
CA SER A 107 11.52 0.29 -9.28
C SER A 107 12.67 -0.71 -9.33
N THR A 108 12.93 -1.41 -8.22
CA THR A 108 13.99 -2.43 -8.15
C THR A 108 13.69 -3.64 -9.03
N LEU A 109 12.45 -4.13 -9.05
CA LEU A 109 12.07 -5.29 -9.85
C LEU A 109 12.24 -4.99 -11.35
N THR A 110 11.74 -3.85 -11.83
CA THR A 110 11.88 -3.47 -13.24
C THR A 110 13.32 -3.18 -13.62
N LEU A 111 14.12 -2.60 -12.71
CA LEU A 111 15.56 -2.46 -12.89
C LEU A 111 16.25 -3.82 -13.03
N GLN A 112 15.94 -4.78 -12.15
CA GLN A 112 16.53 -6.12 -12.16
C GLN A 112 16.07 -6.96 -13.36
N ALA A 113 14.85 -6.75 -13.84
CA ALA A 113 14.35 -7.36 -15.07
C ALA A 113 15.03 -6.80 -16.33
N ASN A 114 15.84 -5.75 -16.21
CA ASN A 114 16.48 -5.05 -17.32
C ASN A 114 15.49 -4.54 -18.37
N THR A 115 14.29 -4.16 -17.92
CA THR A 115 13.23 -3.59 -18.75
C THR A 115 13.14 -2.09 -18.54
N LYS A 116 12.17 -1.43 -19.19
CA LYS A 116 11.91 0.00 -18.97
C LYS A 116 11.59 0.24 -17.49
N LEU A 117 12.46 1.01 -16.84
CA LEU A 117 12.39 1.30 -15.41
C LEU A 117 11.08 2.00 -15.03
N LEU A 118 10.25 1.34 -14.24
CA LEU A 118 8.97 1.87 -13.80
C LEU A 118 9.15 2.66 -12.50
N LYS A 119 9.37 3.97 -12.65
CA LYS A 119 9.46 4.91 -11.52
C LYS A 119 8.08 5.47 -11.21
N LEU A 120 7.48 5.04 -10.11
CA LEU A 120 6.31 5.74 -9.59
C LEU A 120 6.71 7.16 -9.18
N GLY A 121 5.93 8.15 -9.60
CA GLY A 121 6.11 9.54 -9.22
C GLY A 121 5.60 9.83 -7.81
N LEU A 122 5.51 11.12 -7.48
CA LEU A 122 4.70 11.55 -6.33
C LEU A 122 3.24 11.28 -6.66
N MET A 123 2.55 10.55 -5.78
CA MET A 123 1.12 10.27 -5.93
C MET A 123 0.33 10.97 -4.84
N ASN A 124 -0.84 11.50 -5.19
CA ASN A 124 -1.79 11.96 -4.20
C ASN A 124 -2.56 10.74 -3.64
N LEU A 125 -2.12 10.27 -2.47
CA LEU A 125 -2.72 9.12 -1.78
C LEU A 125 -3.90 9.52 -0.87
N SER A 126 -4.25 10.81 -0.81
CA SER A 126 -5.28 11.31 0.10
C SER A 126 -6.66 10.71 -0.19
N GLY A 127 -6.94 10.35 -1.45
CA GLY A 127 -8.19 9.71 -1.85
C GLY A 127 -8.31 8.23 -1.47
N LEU A 128 -7.29 7.63 -0.88
CA LEU A 128 -7.29 6.21 -0.49
C LEU A 128 -7.71 5.98 0.97
N GLU A 129 -7.89 7.06 1.75
CA GLU A 129 -8.31 7.00 3.14
C GLU A 129 -9.73 6.45 3.29
N GLU A 130 -10.69 6.99 2.54
CA GLU A 130 -12.09 6.56 2.58
C GLU A 130 -12.24 5.10 2.11
N PRO A 131 -11.69 4.69 0.94
CA PRO A 131 -11.72 3.29 0.52
C PRO A 131 -11.12 2.34 1.55
N LEU A 132 -10.02 2.73 2.23
CA LEU A 132 -9.43 1.86 3.24
C LEU A 132 -10.36 1.68 4.44
N LYS A 133 -10.97 2.77 4.94
CA LYS A 133 -11.91 2.73 6.07
C LYS A 133 -13.14 1.88 5.79
N GLU A 134 -13.68 1.95 4.57
CA GLU A 134 -14.83 1.16 4.15
C GLU A 134 -14.50 -0.33 4.01
N ASN A 135 -13.23 -0.65 3.69
CA ASN A 135 -12.77 -2.02 3.45
C ASN A 135 -11.95 -2.58 4.63
N VAL A 136 -12.26 -2.20 5.87
CA VAL A 136 -11.68 -2.84 7.06
C VAL A 136 -12.54 -4.00 7.55
N THR A 137 -11.92 -5.16 7.74
CA THR A 137 -12.52 -6.29 8.46
C THR A 137 -11.93 -6.38 9.86
N VAL A 138 -12.78 -6.48 10.89
CA VAL A 138 -12.36 -6.69 12.28
C VAL A 138 -12.44 -8.18 12.63
N ILE A 139 -11.38 -8.72 13.24
CA ILE A 139 -11.26 -10.14 13.65
C ILE A 139 -10.90 -10.30 15.13
#